data_AF-A0A5M7BN38-F1
#
_entry.id   AF-A0A5M7BN38-F1
#
_cell.length_a   1.000
_cell.length_b   1.000
_cell.length_c   1.000
_cell.angle_alpha   90.00
_cell.angle_beta   90.00
_cell.angle_gamma   90.00
#
_symmetry.space_group_name_H-M   'P 1'
#
loop_
_entity.id
_entity.type
_entity.pdbx_description
1 polymer ?
#
loop_
_entity_poly.entity_id
_entity_poly.type
_entity_poly.pdbx_seq_one_letter_code
_entity_poly.pdbx_strand_id
1 'polypeptide(L)'
;MTFYDHKAERIAAAAQAEAARAAAEIQRAQAKATLLAAQTRAKEERADARAARVSSALRAVSGWLAGHVVELALSVIVVVPAIMAWSAMAAYGAKIYGPVGWGLPLFSEAAMWAFAFAAHAARKNGNPTGWLQAGVWTFAAVAAVLNFIHGATMREGGLADGVVMALVSVGGVVAHQLITAAPTRSRRSRAERRAARTERIAARRVTRMQRAAVRRAVGQLAADGTVRLLHTPGVVTLHRGWTGRLQLAPYTLPGEGADGPASELDGLDAELRALLADAVESTPVEARPEPTSTAPDSPVDLQESRARRGSIPEPARRSFDQLRAELRAAVEAGQVDPTSAESIRKNLRCAARTARQLRDDWTNGSGSPVAA
;
A
#
# COMPACT_ATOMS: atom_id res chain seq x y z
N MET A 1 96.31 13.36 32.62
CA MET A 1 95.29 13.29 33.69
C MET A 1 94.36 14.47 33.52
N THR A 2 93.28 14.31 32.74
CA THR A 2 92.23 15.31 32.59
C THR A 2 91.31 15.19 33.80
N PHE A 3 91.33 16.21 34.66
CA PHE A 3 90.40 16.32 35.78
C PHE A 3 88.99 16.52 35.22
N TYR A 4 88.19 15.46 35.19
CA TYR A 4 86.77 15.52 34.92
C TYR A 4 86.09 16.23 36.09
N ASP A 5 85.56 17.44 35.85
CA ASP A 5 84.85 18.19 36.87
C ASP A 5 83.41 17.69 36.97
N HIS A 6 83.24 16.65 37.78
CA HIS A 6 81.94 16.04 38.08
C HIS A 6 80.90 17.01 38.64
N LYS A 7 81.29 18.20 39.12
CA LYS A 7 80.33 19.22 39.56
C LYS A 7 79.66 19.88 38.36
N ALA A 8 80.39 20.15 37.29
CA ALA A 8 79.85 20.76 36.07
C ALA A 8 78.82 19.84 35.38
N GLU A 9 79.09 18.54 35.33
CA GLU A 9 78.15 17.54 34.77
C GLU A 9 76.86 17.44 35.59
N ARG A 10 76.95 17.47 36.93
CA ARG A 10 75.77 17.42 37.80
C ARG A 10 74.90 18.68 37.68
N ILE A 11 75.52 19.85 37.50
CA ILE A 11 74.80 21.11 37.27
C ILE A 11 74.10 21.08 35.90
N ALA A 12 74.78 20.62 34.85
CA ALA A 12 74.18 20.47 33.52
C ALA A 12 73.02 19.45 33.52
N ALA A 13 73.18 18.32 34.20
CA ALA A 13 72.13 17.31 34.34
C ALA A 13 70.92 17.83 35.14
N ALA A 14 71.16 18.60 36.21
CA ALA A 14 70.08 19.24 36.98
C ALA A 14 69.31 20.27 36.14
N ALA A 15 70.02 21.12 35.39
CA ALA A 15 69.39 22.10 34.50
C ALA A 15 68.57 21.44 33.38
N GLN A 16 69.06 20.34 32.80
CA GLN A 16 68.31 19.57 31.80
C GLN A 16 67.08 18.89 32.42
N ALA A 17 67.17 18.38 33.65
CA ALA A 17 66.04 17.80 34.34
C ALA A 17 64.96 18.84 34.67
N GLU A 18 65.34 20.06 35.06
CA GLU A 18 64.41 21.17 35.29
C GLU A 18 63.75 21.65 33.99
N ALA A 19 64.52 21.79 32.91
CA ALA A 19 63.99 22.14 31.60
C ALA A 19 63.00 21.07 31.08
N ALA A 20 63.30 19.79 31.29
CA ALA A 20 62.40 18.69 30.92
C ALA A 20 61.11 18.69 31.76
N ARG A 21 61.20 19.02 33.05
CA ARG A 21 60.01 19.17 33.93
C ARG A 21 59.13 20.34 33.51
N ALA A 22 59.73 21.50 33.23
CA ALA A 22 59.01 22.68 32.74
C ALA A 22 58.31 22.40 31.40
N ALA A 23 58.99 21.75 30.46
CA ALA A 23 58.38 21.35 29.18
C ALA A 23 57.22 20.35 29.37
N ALA A 24 57.37 19.38 30.27
CA ALA A 24 56.31 18.42 30.59
C ALA A 24 55.07 19.07 31.24
N GLU A 25 55.27 20.09 32.08
CA GLU A 25 54.16 20.86 32.67
C GLU A 25 53.41 21.68 31.63
N ILE A 26 54.11 22.33 30.70
CA ILE A 26 53.50 23.06 29.58
C ILE A 26 52.68 22.11 28.71
N GLN A 27 53.21 20.93 28.37
CA GLN A 27 52.47 19.93 27.60
C GLN A 27 51.24 19.42 28.35
N ARG A 28 51.34 19.19 29.67
CA ARG A 28 50.19 18.79 30.50
C ARG A 28 49.12 19.89 30.57
N ALA A 29 49.52 21.15 30.64
CA ALA A 29 48.59 22.29 30.65
C ALA A 29 47.86 22.40 29.31
N GLN A 30 48.58 22.26 28.18
CA GLN A 30 47.99 22.26 26.84
C GLN A 30 47.06 21.06 26.61
N ALA A 31 47.44 19.87 27.07
CA ALA A 31 46.59 18.67 27.00
C ALA A 31 45.30 18.84 27.83
N LYS A 32 45.38 19.45 29.02
CA LYS A 32 44.18 19.74 29.83
C LYS A 32 43.29 20.79 29.16
N ALA A 33 43.86 21.86 28.60
CA ALA A 33 43.10 22.91 27.92
C ALA A 33 42.36 22.37 26.68
N THR A 34 43.01 21.53 25.88
CA THR A 34 42.40 20.89 24.71
C THR A 34 41.30 19.91 25.09
N LEU A 35 41.48 19.12 26.15
CA LEU A 35 40.43 18.22 26.67
C LEU A 35 39.22 19.00 27.18
N LEU A 36 39.41 20.11 27.90
CA LEU A 36 38.31 20.94 28.38
C LEU A 36 37.55 21.58 27.21
N ALA A 37 38.25 22.11 26.22
CA ALA A 37 37.62 22.68 25.02
C ALA A 37 36.87 21.63 24.19
N ALA A 38 37.38 20.40 24.10
CA ALA A 38 36.69 19.29 23.45
C ALA A 38 35.43 18.88 24.24
N GLN A 39 35.49 18.88 25.58
CA GLN A 39 34.34 18.56 26.43
C GLN A 39 33.25 19.63 26.36
N THR A 40 33.60 20.93 26.31
CA THR A 40 32.60 22.00 26.17
C THR A 40 31.90 21.92 24.82
N ARG A 41 32.65 21.77 23.72
CA ARG A 41 32.09 21.58 22.38
C ARG A 41 31.18 20.34 22.31
N ALA A 42 31.61 19.22 22.86
CA ALA A 42 30.79 18.00 22.89
C ALA A 42 29.51 18.16 23.73
N LYS A 43 29.52 19.01 24.78
CA LYS A 43 28.31 19.33 25.56
C LYS A 43 27.37 20.26 24.80
N GLU A 44 27.91 21.26 24.12
CA GLU A 44 27.14 22.19 23.26
C GLU A 44 26.50 21.44 22.10
N GLU A 45 27.24 20.64 21.35
CA GLU A 45 26.72 19.80 20.27
C GLU A 45 25.62 18.85 20.74
N ARG A 46 25.75 18.27 21.95
CA ARG A 46 24.71 17.44 22.55
C ARG A 46 23.48 18.24 22.96
N ALA A 47 23.65 19.46 23.46
CA ALA A 47 22.55 20.34 23.82
C ALA A 47 21.78 20.78 22.57
N ASP A 48 22.48 21.17 21.51
CA ASP A 48 21.91 21.56 20.22
C ASP A 48 21.21 20.38 19.54
N ALA A 49 21.81 19.20 19.54
CA ALA A 49 21.18 17.98 19.03
C ALA A 49 19.91 17.61 19.81
N ARG A 50 19.89 17.82 21.14
CA ARG A 50 18.69 17.63 21.97
C ARG A 50 17.62 18.66 21.65
N ALA A 51 17.98 19.94 21.55
CA ALA A 51 17.06 21.01 21.19
C ALA A 51 16.44 20.82 19.79
N ALA A 52 17.24 20.37 18.82
CA ALA A 52 16.77 20.02 17.48
C ALA A 52 15.79 18.82 17.49
N ARG A 53 16.07 17.79 18.29
CA ARG A 53 15.17 16.63 18.46
C ARG A 53 13.86 17.03 19.15
N VAL A 54 13.93 17.86 20.18
CA VAL A 54 12.74 18.34 20.90
C VAL A 54 11.89 19.22 19.99
N SER A 55 12.49 20.18 19.28
CA SER A 55 11.75 21.07 18.38
C SER A 55 11.14 20.33 17.18
N SER A 56 11.83 19.33 16.61
CA SER A 56 11.26 18.48 15.55
C SER A 56 10.14 17.58 16.07
N ALA A 57 10.27 17.01 17.26
CA ALA A 57 9.20 16.26 17.92
C ALA A 57 7.98 17.15 18.20
N LEU A 58 8.20 18.36 18.74
CA LEU A 58 7.13 19.31 19.01
C LEU A 58 6.43 19.77 17.73
N ARG A 59 7.17 20.02 16.64
CA ARG A 59 6.58 20.35 15.33
C ARG A 59 5.81 19.19 14.73
N ALA A 60 6.28 17.96 14.90
CA ALA A 60 5.57 16.77 14.46
C ALA A 60 4.26 16.59 15.26
N VAL A 61 4.31 16.78 16.57
CA VAL A 61 3.15 16.73 17.45
C VAL A 61 2.17 17.87 17.14
N SER A 62 2.65 19.10 16.95
CA SER A 62 1.79 20.24 16.61
C SER A 62 1.17 20.10 15.21
N GLY A 63 1.93 19.60 14.24
CA GLY A 63 1.42 19.31 12.89
C GLY A 63 0.37 18.19 12.92
N TRP A 64 0.57 17.16 13.76
CA TRP A 64 -0.42 16.12 13.99
C TRP A 64 -1.68 16.69 14.65
N LEU A 65 -1.55 17.43 15.75
CA LEU A 65 -2.67 18.08 16.44
C LEU A 65 -3.47 19.00 15.50
N ALA A 66 -2.80 19.84 14.72
CA ALA A 66 -3.43 20.72 13.75
C ALA A 66 -4.20 19.96 12.65
N GLY A 67 -3.69 18.78 12.24
CA GLY A 67 -4.38 17.89 11.30
C GLY A 67 -5.58 17.14 11.90
N HIS A 68 -5.67 17.06 13.24
CA HIS A 68 -6.67 16.24 13.95
C HIS A 68 -7.55 17.08 14.90
N VAL A 69 -7.61 18.41 14.75
CA VAL A 69 -8.40 19.30 15.64
C VAL A 69 -9.88 18.86 15.70
N VAL A 70 -10.48 18.52 14.56
CA VAL A 70 -11.88 18.06 14.50
C VAL A 70 -12.04 16.72 15.21
N GLU A 71 -11.08 15.81 15.06
CA GLU A 71 -11.09 14.50 15.74
C GLU A 71 -10.87 14.63 17.24
N LEU A 72 -10.02 15.57 17.70
CA LEU A 72 -9.83 15.87 19.12
C LEU A 72 -11.07 16.51 19.75
N ALA A 73 -11.70 17.46 19.07
CA ALA A 73 -12.95 18.08 19.53
C ALA A 73 -14.06 17.03 19.67
N LEU A 74 -14.19 16.14 18.69
CA LEU A 74 -15.09 14.98 18.76
C LEU A 74 -14.71 14.04 19.92
N SER A 75 -13.42 13.81 20.15
CA SER A 75 -12.94 12.97 21.25
C SER A 75 -13.35 13.52 22.62
N VAL A 76 -13.25 14.84 22.84
CA VAL A 76 -13.68 15.46 24.09
C VAL A 76 -15.19 15.26 24.33
N ILE A 77 -16.00 15.43 23.27
CA ILE A 77 -17.45 15.21 23.32
C ILE A 77 -17.81 13.77 23.67
N VAL A 78 -16.99 12.78 23.30
CA VAL A 78 -17.22 11.37 23.64
C VAL A 78 -16.68 11.02 25.03
N VAL A 79 -15.48 11.49 25.38
CA VAL A 79 -14.78 11.13 26.62
C VAL A 79 -15.51 11.66 27.86
N VAL A 80 -16.00 12.91 27.81
CA VAL A 80 -16.65 13.51 28.99
C VAL A 80 -17.93 12.76 29.39
N PRO A 81 -18.88 12.47 28.48
CA PRO A 81 -20.04 11.63 28.79
C PRO A 81 -19.66 10.21 29.18
N ALA A 82 -18.61 9.62 28.59
CA ALA A 82 -18.15 8.28 28.96
C ALA A 82 -17.69 8.22 30.43
N ILE A 83 -16.94 9.23 30.90
CA ILE A 83 -16.52 9.32 32.30
C ILE A 83 -17.72 9.50 33.23
N MET A 84 -18.71 10.31 32.84
CA MET A 84 -19.93 10.49 33.63
C MET A 84 -20.79 9.21 33.68
N ALA A 85 -20.92 8.50 32.57
CA ALA A 85 -21.64 7.23 32.51
C ALA A 85 -20.92 6.16 33.35
N TRP A 86 -19.58 6.14 33.30
CA TRP A 86 -18.76 5.22 34.08
C TRP A 86 -19.01 5.36 35.58
N SER A 87 -19.01 6.57 36.12
CA SER A 87 -19.21 6.78 37.56
C SER A 87 -20.61 6.36 38.01
N ALA A 88 -21.64 6.64 37.21
CA ALA A 88 -23.00 6.19 37.47
C ALA A 88 -23.12 4.65 37.45
N MET A 89 -22.52 4.00 36.45
CA MET A 89 -22.57 2.55 36.29
C MET A 89 -21.73 1.82 37.35
N ALA A 90 -20.61 2.41 37.78
CA ALA A 90 -19.81 1.91 38.90
C ALA A 90 -20.56 1.99 40.23
N ALA A 91 -21.25 3.11 40.50
CA ALA A 91 -22.08 3.27 41.69
C ALA A 91 -23.27 2.30 41.69
N TYR A 92 -23.88 2.05 40.54
CA TYR A 92 -24.94 1.04 40.39
C TYR A 92 -24.40 -0.39 40.60
N GLY A 93 -23.28 -0.73 39.96
CA GLY A 93 -22.63 -2.03 40.12
C GLY A 93 -22.26 -2.28 41.59
N ALA A 94 -21.72 -1.28 42.28
CA ALA A 94 -21.39 -1.37 43.70
C ALA A 94 -22.61 -1.65 44.59
N LYS A 95 -23.78 -1.09 44.25
CA LYS A 95 -25.03 -1.35 44.99
C LYS A 95 -25.53 -2.79 44.83
N ILE A 96 -25.35 -3.40 43.66
CA ILE A 96 -25.86 -4.76 43.38
C ILE A 96 -24.86 -5.85 43.79
N TYR A 97 -23.58 -5.65 43.47
CA TYR A 97 -22.55 -6.69 43.58
C TYR A 97 -21.50 -6.39 44.66
N GLY A 98 -21.70 -5.35 45.47
CA GLY A 98 -20.75 -4.93 46.50
C GLY A 98 -19.46 -4.34 45.90
N PRO A 99 -18.32 -4.36 46.63
CA PRO A 99 -17.07 -3.73 46.18
C PRO A 99 -16.56 -4.20 44.80
N VAL A 100 -16.88 -5.44 44.42
CA VAL A 100 -16.48 -6.01 43.11
C VAL A 100 -17.24 -5.35 41.95
N GLY A 101 -18.44 -4.83 42.22
CA GLY A 101 -19.28 -4.16 41.25
C GLY A 101 -18.73 -2.83 40.71
N TRP A 102 -17.69 -2.26 41.33
CA TRP A 102 -16.95 -1.12 40.77
C TRP A 102 -16.25 -1.46 39.44
N GLY A 103 -15.95 -2.74 39.20
CA GLY A 103 -15.28 -3.22 37.98
C GLY A 103 -16.23 -3.49 36.79
N LEU A 104 -17.55 -3.44 36.99
CA LEU A 104 -18.53 -3.73 35.93
C LEU A 104 -18.37 -2.86 34.67
N PRO A 105 -18.19 -1.52 34.80
CA PRO A 105 -17.99 -0.66 33.64
C PRO A 105 -16.71 -1.03 32.87
N LEU A 106 -15.66 -1.44 33.59
CA LEU A 106 -14.41 -1.88 32.97
C LEU A 106 -14.62 -3.13 32.11
N PHE A 107 -15.44 -4.08 32.57
CA PHE A 107 -15.71 -5.29 31.81
C PHE A 107 -16.52 -5.01 30.54
N SER A 108 -17.60 -4.21 30.63
CA SER A 108 -18.43 -3.87 29.46
C SER A 108 -17.67 -3.03 28.43
N GLU A 109 -16.90 -2.05 28.88
CA GLU A 109 -16.06 -1.22 28.00
C GLU A 109 -14.91 -2.03 27.40
N ALA A 110 -14.20 -2.86 28.18
CA ALA A 110 -13.11 -3.67 27.67
C ALA A 110 -13.55 -4.64 26.56
N ALA A 111 -14.76 -5.22 26.68
CA ALA A 111 -15.33 -6.06 25.65
C ALA A 111 -15.53 -5.27 24.33
N MET A 112 -16.10 -4.06 24.41
CA MET A 112 -16.31 -3.20 23.24
C MET A 112 -14.98 -2.79 22.60
N TRP A 113 -13.98 -2.40 23.40
CA TRP A 113 -12.63 -2.09 22.94
C TRP A 113 -11.96 -3.29 22.27
N ALA A 114 -12.10 -4.49 22.83
CA ALA A 114 -11.57 -5.71 22.24
C ALA A 114 -12.14 -5.97 20.83
N PHE A 115 -13.46 -5.80 20.63
CA PHE A 115 -14.07 -5.92 19.30
C PHE A 115 -13.63 -4.81 18.34
N ALA A 116 -13.49 -3.58 18.82
CA ALA A 116 -13.01 -2.45 18.01
C ALA A 116 -11.56 -2.66 17.54
N PHE A 117 -10.65 -3.07 18.44
CA PHE A 117 -9.27 -3.39 18.11
C PHE A 117 -9.15 -4.60 17.20
N ALA A 118 -9.92 -5.67 17.46
CA ALA A 118 -9.97 -6.84 16.60
C ALA A 118 -10.45 -6.47 15.19
N ALA A 119 -11.49 -5.62 15.06
CA ALA A 119 -11.99 -5.16 13.77
C ALA A 119 -10.95 -4.32 13.02
N HIS A 120 -10.20 -3.47 13.73
CA HIS A 120 -9.11 -2.69 13.15
C HIS A 120 -7.96 -3.60 12.67
N ALA A 121 -7.52 -4.56 13.50
CA ALA A 121 -6.47 -5.51 13.16
C ALA A 121 -6.86 -6.41 11.97
N ALA A 122 -8.11 -6.92 11.96
CA ALA A 122 -8.64 -7.70 10.86
C ALA A 122 -8.65 -6.91 9.55
N ARG A 123 -9.04 -5.63 9.57
CA ARG A 123 -8.98 -4.74 8.39
C ARG A 123 -7.55 -4.55 7.89
N LYS A 124 -6.60 -4.33 8.80
CA LYS A 124 -5.18 -4.17 8.45
C LYS A 124 -4.61 -5.42 7.78
N ASN A 125 -5.06 -6.59 8.19
CA ASN A 125 -4.65 -7.88 7.67
C ASN A 125 -5.47 -8.35 6.45
N GLY A 126 -6.41 -7.54 5.95
CA GLY A 126 -7.27 -7.89 4.81
C GLY A 126 -8.31 -8.99 5.10
N ASN A 127 -8.55 -9.31 6.37
CA ASN A 127 -9.50 -10.32 6.79
C ASN A 127 -10.95 -9.81 6.75
N PRO A 128 -11.94 -10.70 6.56
CA PRO A 128 -13.35 -10.32 6.60
C PRO A 128 -13.74 -9.80 7.99
N THR A 129 -14.34 -8.61 8.04
CA THR A 129 -14.71 -7.94 9.29
C THR A 129 -16.19 -8.02 9.65
N GLY A 130 -16.99 -8.71 8.84
CA GLY A 130 -18.44 -8.75 8.98
C GLY A 130 -18.91 -9.24 10.37
N TRP A 131 -18.29 -10.31 10.87
CA TRP A 131 -18.62 -10.86 12.19
C TRP A 131 -18.25 -9.93 13.35
N LEU A 132 -17.13 -9.21 13.24
CA LEU A 132 -16.70 -8.24 14.26
C LEU A 132 -17.61 -7.02 14.27
N GLN A 133 -18.07 -6.57 13.10
CA GLN A 133 -19.08 -5.51 12.99
C GLN A 133 -20.43 -5.96 13.55
N ALA A 134 -20.84 -7.21 13.30
CA ALA A 134 -22.06 -7.77 13.88
C ALA A 134 -22.00 -7.77 15.42
N GLY A 135 -20.83 -8.11 16.00
CA GLY A 135 -20.59 -8.00 17.44
C GLY A 135 -20.81 -6.57 17.95
N VAL A 136 -20.17 -5.57 17.33
CA VAL A 136 -20.32 -4.15 17.70
C VAL A 136 -21.79 -3.70 17.66
N TRP A 137 -22.52 -4.05 16.60
CA TRP A 137 -23.94 -3.69 16.48
C TRP A 137 -24.82 -4.39 17.51
N THR A 138 -24.48 -5.63 17.89
CA THR A 138 -25.19 -6.36 18.94
C THR A 138 -25.02 -5.66 20.29
N PHE A 139 -23.81 -5.26 20.66
CA PHE A 139 -23.58 -4.49 21.90
C PHE A 139 -24.25 -3.11 21.86
N ALA A 140 -24.22 -2.42 20.73
CA ALA A 140 -24.92 -1.15 20.55
C ALA A 140 -26.43 -1.30 20.75
N ALA A 141 -27.03 -2.38 20.23
CA ALA A 141 -28.45 -2.66 20.41
C ALA A 141 -28.80 -2.96 21.88
N VAL A 142 -27.99 -3.76 22.58
CA VAL A 142 -28.18 -4.03 24.02
C VAL A 142 -28.08 -2.74 24.83
N ALA A 143 -27.07 -1.90 24.55
CA ALA A 143 -26.92 -0.61 25.19
C ALA A 143 -28.12 0.31 24.93
N ALA A 144 -28.64 0.33 23.69
CA ALA A 144 -29.83 1.11 23.34
C ALA A 144 -31.07 0.65 24.15
N VAL A 145 -31.27 -0.66 24.28
CA VAL A 145 -32.39 -1.23 25.05
C VAL A 145 -32.27 -0.88 26.53
N LEU A 146 -31.08 -1.01 27.12
CA LEU A 146 -30.86 -0.65 28.52
C LEU A 146 -31.11 0.84 28.77
N ASN A 147 -30.62 1.71 27.89
CA ASN A 147 -30.85 3.16 27.98
C ASN A 147 -32.32 3.53 27.73
N PHE A 148 -33.02 2.82 26.83
CA PHE A 148 -34.45 2.97 26.63
C PHE A 148 -35.24 2.66 27.89
N ILE A 149 -35.00 1.49 28.49
CA ILE A 149 -35.67 1.05 29.72
C ILE A 149 -35.37 2.03 30.85
N HIS A 150 -34.11 2.48 30.97
CA HIS A 150 -33.73 3.45 31.99
C HIS A 150 -34.49 4.77 31.85
N GLY A 151 -34.53 5.36 30.66
CA GLY A 151 -35.30 6.59 30.40
C GLY A 151 -36.80 6.41 30.60
N ALA A 152 -37.35 5.24 30.26
CA ALA A 152 -38.78 4.96 30.40
C ALA A 152 -39.24 4.64 31.83
N THR A 153 -38.33 4.20 32.72
CA THR A 153 -38.63 3.79 34.11
C THR A 153 -38.15 4.79 35.16
N MET A 154 -37.44 5.83 34.74
CA MET A 154 -37.04 6.95 35.56
C MET A 154 -38.26 7.66 36.18
N ARG A 155 -38.12 8.15 37.43
CA ARG A 155 -39.24 8.74 38.20
C ARG A 155 -39.91 9.95 37.54
N GLU A 156 -39.16 10.69 36.73
CA GLU A 156 -39.64 11.82 35.92
C GLU A 156 -39.59 11.53 34.41
N GLY A 157 -39.25 10.30 34.04
CA GLY A 157 -39.07 9.92 32.64
C GLY A 157 -40.35 9.38 32.00
N GLY A 158 -40.34 9.29 30.68
CA GLY A 158 -41.38 8.65 29.89
C GLY A 158 -40.84 7.91 28.67
N LEU A 159 -41.75 7.37 27.86
CA LEU A 159 -41.39 6.67 26.62
C LEU A 159 -40.54 7.55 25.69
N ALA A 160 -40.81 8.87 25.65
CA ALA A 160 -40.04 9.82 24.86
C ALA A 160 -38.57 9.91 25.34
N ASP A 161 -38.33 10.01 26.65
CA ASP A 161 -36.98 10.07 27.22
C ASP A 161 -36.21 8.77 26.98
N GLY A 162 -36.90 7.62 27.07
CA GLY A 162 -36.34 6.33 26.68
C GLY A 162 -35.84 6.32 25.23
N VAL A 163 -36.64 6.81 24.28
CA VAL A 163 -36.23 6.88 22.87
C VAL A 163 -35.02 7.80 22.69
N VAL A 164 -35.02 8.97 23.30
CA VAL A 164 -33.90 9.93 23.21
C VAL A 164 -32.62 9.32 23.77
N MET A 165 -32.68 8.70 24.96
CA MET A 165 -31.52 8.05 25.57
C MET A 165 -30.99 6.88 24.70
N ALA A 166 -31.87 6.07 24.12
CA ALA A 166 -31.48 4.99 23.23
C ALA A 166 -30.78 5.50 21.96
N LEU A 167 -31.30 6.56 21.34
CA LEU A 167 -30.70 7.17 20.14
C LEU A 167 -29.34 7.80 20.45
N VAL A 168 -29.21 8.52 21.56
CA VAL A 168 -27.93 9.12 21.98
C VAL A 168 -26.88 8.04 22.26
N SER A 169 -27.28 6.92 22.88
CA SER A 169 -26.39 5.78 23.15
C SER A 169 -25.83 5.14 21.86
N VAL A 170 -26.66 4.96 20.84
CA VAL A 170 -26.22 4.41 19.54
C VAL A 170 -25.47 5.45 18.69
N GLY A 171 -25.74 6.74 18.90
CA GLY A 171 -25.15 7.85 18.18
C GLY A 171 -23.62 7.84 18.20
N GLY A 172 -23.00 7.53 19.35
CA GLY A 172 -21.54 7.41 19.46
C GLY A 172 -20.97 6.29 18.59
N VAL A 173 -21.62 5.13 18.54
CA VAL A 173 -21.22 3.99 17.70
C VAL A 173 -21.38 4.33 16.22
N VAL A 174 -22.50 4.96 15.83
CA VAL A 174 -22.74 5.40 14.45
C VAL A 174 -21.71 6.43 14.01
N ALA A 175 -21.45 7.44 14.84
CA ALA A 175 -20.44 8.46 14.58
C ALA A 175 -19.05 7.82 14.42
N HIS A 176 -18.68 6.92 15.33
CA HIS A 176 -17.42 6.18 15.24
C HIS A 176 -17.33 5.33 13.96
N GLN A 177 -18.40 4.64 13.56
CA GLN A 177 -18.43 3.89 12.30
C GLN A 177 -18.35 4.82 11.09
N LEU A 178 -18.99 5.98 11.10
CA LEU A 178 -18.87 6.96 10.01
C LEU A 178 -17.43 7.47 9.88
N ILE A 179 -16.78 7.80 10.99
CA ILE A 179 -15.38 8.28 11.03
C ILE A 179 -14.41 7.16 10.62
N THR A 180 -14.62 5.92 11.08
CA THR A 180 -13.70 4.81 10.81
C THR A 180 -13.95 4.09 9.48
N ALA A 181 -15.20 4.03 9.01
CA ALA A 181 -15.55 3.46 7.70
C ALA A 181 -15.26 4.44 6.55
N ALA A 182 -15.22 5.75 6.83
CA ALA A 182 -14.64 6.74 5.95
C ALA A 182 -13.22 7.06 6.43
N PRO A 183 -12.20 6.21 6.14
CA PRO A 183 -10.88 6.79 6.10
C PRO A 183 -11.00 7.95 5.13
N THR A 184 -10.59 9.14 5.57
CA THR A 184 -10.35 10.33 4.75
C THR A 184 -9.24 10.01 3.74
N ARG A 185 -9.43 8.94 2.95
CA ARG A 185 -8.69 8.68 1.74
C ARG A 185 -9.04 9.84 0.86
N SER A 186 -8.09 10.79 0.80
CA SER A 186 -7.94 11.72 -0.30
C SER A 186 -8.54 11.08 -1.54
N ARG A 187 -9.59 11.72 -2.05
CA ARG A 187 -10.56 11.17 -3.00
C ARG A 187 -9.83 10.35 -4.08
N ARG A 188 -9.79 9.02 -3.90
CA ARG A 188 -8.89 8.11 -4.63
C ARG A 188 -8.91 8.45 -6.12
N SER A 189 -7.76 8.85 -6.67
CA SER A 189 -7.69 9.39 -8.02
C SER A 189 -8.26 8.40 -9.04
N ARG A 190 -8.74 8.89 -10.19
CA ARG A 190 -9.23 7.99 -11.26
C ARG A 190 -8.14 7.01 -11.70
N ALA A 191 -6.87 7.42 -11.64
CA ALA A 191 -5.71 6.58 -11.93
C ALA A 191 -5.56 5.44 -10.92
N GLU A 192 -5.59 5.72 -9.61
CA GLU A 192 -5.51 4.68 -8.57
C GLU A 192 -6.67 3.68 -8.66
N ARG A 193 -7.88 4.14 -8.99
CA ARG A 193 -9.03 3.23 -9.18
C ARG A 193 -8.83 2.30 -10.38
N ARG A 194 -8.22 2.80 -11.46
CA ARG A 194 -7.88 1.98 -12.64
C ARG A 194 -6.78 0.98 -12.29
N ALA A 195 -5.71 1.42 -11.61
CA ALA A 195 -4.64 0.54 -11.14
C ALA A 195 -5.17 -0.59 -10.26
N ALA A 196 -5.98 -0.27 -9.25
CA ALA A 196 -6.59 -1.27 -8.37
C ALA A 196 -7.54 -2.24 -9.09
N ARG A 197 -8.23 -1.78 -10.15
CA ARG A 197 -9.04 -2.68 -10.99
C ARG A 197 -8.16 -3.62 -11.81
N THR A 198 -7.10 -3.10 -12.43
CA THR A 198 -6.14 -3.91 -13.19
C THR A 198 -5.48 -4.95 -12.31
N GLU A 199 -5.03 -4.56 -11.11
CA GLU A 199 -4.45 -5.45 -10.11
C GLU A 199 -5.41 -6.57 -9.70
N ARG A 200 -6.69 -6.25 -9.42
CA ARG A 200 -7.71 -7.27 -9.12
C ARG A 200 -7.95 -8.24 -10.28
N ILE A 201 -7.93 -7.75 -11.51
CA ILE A 201 -8.09 -8.59 -12.70
C ILE A 201 -6.87 -9.49 -12.87
N ALA A 202 -5.66 -8.96 -12.69
CA ALA A 202 -4.41 -9.71 -12.73
C ALA A 202 -4.37 -10.80 -11.67
N ALA A 203 -4.66 -10.47 -10.41
CA ALA A 203 -4.73 -11.43 -9.30
C ALA A 203 -5.74 -12.56 -9.60
N ARG A 204 -6.94 -12.23 -10.08
CA ARG A 204 -7.95 -13.23 -10.48
C ARG A 204 -7.45 -14.14 -11.60
N ARG A 205 -6.70 -13.60 -12.57
CA ARG A 205 -6.10 -14.40 -13.66
C ARG A 205 -5.02 -15.34 -13.12
N VAL A 206 -4.13 -14.84 -12.26
CA VAL A 206 -3.09 -15.65 -11.61
C VAL A 206 -3.71 -16.81 -10.84
N THR A 207 -4.70 -16.56 -9.98
CA THR A 207 -5.38 -17.63 -9.24
C THR A 207 -6.04 -18.66 -10.16
N ARG A 208 -6.63 -18.22 -11.28
CA ARG A 208 -7.23 -19.15 -12.27
C ARG A 208 -6.17 -19.99 -12.98
N MET A 209 -5.04 -19.40 -13.33
CA MET A 209 -3.90 -20.09 -13.94
C MET A 209 -3.29 -21.10 -12.97
N GLN A 210 -3.06 -20.72 -11.71
CA GLN A 210 -2.58 -21.63 -10.66
C GLN A 210 -3.50 -22.84 -10.48
N ARG A 211 -4.83 -22.63 -10.42
CA ARG A 211 -5.80 -23.74 -10.34
C ARG A 211 -5.77 -24.63 -11.57
N ALA A 212 -5.57 -24.06 -12.76
CA ALA A 212 -5.45 -24.85 -13.99
C ALA A 212 -4.11 -25.62 -14.05
N ALA A 213 -3.03 -25.04 -13.51
CA ALA A 213 -1.71 -25.68 -13.40
C ALA A 213 -1.75 -26.89 -12.48
N VAL A 214 -2.38 -26.75 -11.30
CA VAL A 214 -2.58 -27.87 -10.36
C VAL A 214 -3.38 -29.00 -11.01
N ARG A 215 -4.40 -28.69 -11.82
CA ARG A 215 -5.19 -29.72 -12.53
C ARG A 215 -4.43 -30.45 -13.64
N ARG A 216 -3.38 -29.84 -14.20
CA ARG A 216 -2.53 -30.45 -15.24
C ARG A 216 -1.25 -31.08 -14.65
N ALA A 217 -0.96 -30.81 -13.39
CA ALA A 217 0.22 -31.33 -12.72
C ALA A 217 0.19 -32.86 -12.67
N VAL A 218 1.34 -33.47 -12.85
CA VAL A 218 1.51 -34.92 -12.73
C VAL A 218 2.13 -35.23 -11.38
N GLY A 219 1.53 -36.15 -10.62
CA GLY A 219 2.09 -36.60 -9.36
C GLY A 219 3.24 -37.57 -9.58
N GLN A 220 4.41 -37.27 -9.04
CA GLN A 220 5.52 -38.22 -8.89
C GLN A 220 5.45 -38.81 -7.49
N LEU A 221 5.21 -40.12 -7.40
CA LEU A 221 5.24 -40.87 -6.14
C LEU A 221 6.67 -41.36 -5.89
N ALA A 222 7.29 -40.91 -4.80
CA ALA A 222 8.60 -41.38 -4.37
C ALA A 222 8.50 -42.72 -3.64
N ALA A 223 9.64 -43.41 -3.51
CA ALA A 223 9.71 -44.73 -2.87
C ALA A 223 9.34 -44.71 -1.37
N ASP A 224 9.40 -43.54 -0.73
CA ASP A 224 8.98 -43.31 0.66
C ASP A 224 7.47 -43.07 0.83
N GLY A 225 6.70 -43.08 -0.27
CA GLY A 225 5.26 -42.81 -0.27
C GLY A 225 4.88 -41.33 -0.41
N THR A 226 5.84 -40.41 -0.54
CA THR A 226 5.55 -38.99 -0.73
C THR A 226 5.20 -38.67 -2.19
N VAL A 227 4.20 -37.80 -2.40
CA VAL A 227 3.77 -37.36 -3.74
C VAL A 227 4.21 -35.92 -3.99
N ARG A 228 4.96 -35.70 -5.06
CA ARG A 228 5.35 -34.36 -5.55
C ARG A 228 4.59 -34.02 -6.82
N LEU A 229 4.04 -32.81 -6.91
CA LEU A 229 3.39 -32.34 -8.13
C LEU A 229 4.44 -31.75 -9.08
N LEU A 230 4.61 -32.37 -10.25
CA LEU A 230 5.46 -31.88 -11.32
C LEU A 230 4.62 -31.03 -12.29
N HIS A 231 5.10 -29.81 -12.55
CA HIS A 231 4.51 -28.89 -13.51
C HIS A 231 5.40 -28.80 -14.75
N THR A 232 4.82 -28.80 -15.94
CA THR A 232 5.56 -28.56 -17.17
C THR A 232 6.09 -27.11 -17.18
N PRO A 233 7.41 -26.89 -17.23
CA PRO A 233 7.96 -25.54 -17.33
C PRO A 233 7.65 -24.94 -18.70
N GLY A 234 7.38 -23.63 -18.75
CA GLY A 234 7.15 -22.91 -20.01
C GLY A 234 6.17 -21.74 -19.88
N VAL A 235 6.10 -20.93 -20.94
CA VAL A 235 5.13 -19.83 -21.03
C VAL A 235 3.77 -20.41 -21.37
N VAL A 236 2.77 -20.14 -20.52
CA VAL A 236 1.43 -20.69 -20.66
C VAL A 236 0.38 -19.60 -20.74
N THR A 237 -0.65 -19.84 -21.54
CA THR A 237 -1.85 -19.01 -21.60
C THR A 237 -3.07 -19.79 -21.14
N LEU A 238 -4.08 -19.06 -20.65
CA LEU A 238 -5.33 -19.65 -20.21
C LEU A 238 -6.33 -19.63 -21.38
N HIS A 239 -6.61 -20.81 -21.94
CA HIS A 239 -7.58 -20.97 -23.00
C HIS A 239 -8.90 -21.55 -22.45
N ARG A 240 -10.02 -21.20 -23.08
CA ARG A 240 -11.31 -21.82 -22.77
C ARG A 240 -11.58 -22.90 -23.82
N GLY A 241 -11.56 -24.16 -23.39
CA GLY A 241 -11.86 -25.28 -24.29
C GLY A 241 -13.31 -25.26 -24.76
N TRP A 242 -13.60 -26.09 -25.77
CA TRP A 242 -14.95 -26.35 -26.28
C TRP A 242 -15.96 -26.68 -25.17
N THR A 243 -15.55 -27.43 -24.15
CA THR A 243 -16.38 -27.80 -22.99
C THR A 243 -16.64 -26.64 -22.00
N GLY A 244 -16.19 -25.43 -22.34
CA GLY A 244 -16.29 -24.24 -21.50
C GLY A 244 -15.33 -24.22 -20.31
N ARG A 245 -14.55 -25.29 -20.10
CA ARG A 245 -13.55 -25.41 -19.03
C ARG A 245 -12.27 -24.63 -19.38
N LEU A 246 -11.67 -24.01 -18.37
CA LEU A 246 -10.40 -23.29 -18.51
C LEU A 246 -9.23 -24.27 -18.43
N GLN A 247 -8.39 -24.26 -19.45
CA GLN A 247 -7.21 -25.12 -19.60
C GLN A 247 -5.98 -24.25 -19.85
N LEU A 248 -4.81 -24.75 -19.43
CA LEU A 248 -3.53 -24.15 -19.80
C LEU A 248 -3.11 -24.72 -21.15
N ALA A 249 -2.76 -23.81 -22.06
CA ALA A 249 -2.13 -24.12 -23.33
C ALA A 249 -0.74 -23.48 -23.36
N PRO A 250 0.27 -24.13 -23.97
CA PRO A 250 1.53 -23.47 -24.29
C PRO A 250 1.26 -22.19 -25.07
N TYR A 251 1.92 -21.10 -24.70
CA TYR A 251 1.83 -19.85 -25.42
C TYR A 251 3.05 -19.72 -26.32
N THR A 252 2.83 -19.81 -27.63
CA THR A 252 3.82 -19.43 -28.63
C THR A 252 3.71 -17.92 -28.85
N LEU A 253 4.79 -17.18 -28.63
CA LEU A 253 4.84 -15.75 -28.90
C LEU A 253 4.58 -15.51 -30.40
N PRO A 254 3.54 -14.75 -30.77
CA PRO A 254 3.33 -14.38 -32.17
C PRO A 254 4.52 -13.56 -32.67
N GLY A 255 5.30 -14.12 -33.61
CA GLY A 255 6.55 -13.53 -34.12
C GLY A 255 7.82 -14.29 -33.71
N GLU A 256 7.74 -15.20 -32.74
CA GLU A 256 8.70 -16.28 -32.55
C GLU A 256 8.06 -17.53 -33.17
N GLY A 257 8.43 -17.81 -34.42
CA GLY A 257 7.83 -18.88 -35.21
C GLY A 257 7.89 -20.24 -34.49
N ALA A 258 6.79 -20.97 -34.54
CA ALA A 258 6.80 -22.43 -34.40
C ALA A 258 7.51 -23.11 -35.60
N ASP A 259 7.91 -22.32 -36.61
CA ASP A 259 8.82 -22.66 -37.70
C ASP A 259 10.20 -21.99 -37.51
N GLY A 260 10.67 -21.86 -36.26
CA GLY A 260 12.11 -21.71 -36.04
C GLY A 260 12.80 -22.97 -36.57
N PRO A 261 13.90 -22.86 -37.35
CA PRO A 261 14.45 -23.98 -38.08
C PRO A 261 15.01 -25.03 -37.11
N ALA A 262 14.19 -26.02 -36.76
CA ALA A 262 14.67 -27.24 -36.11
C ALA A 262 15.76 -27.91 -36.96
N SER A 263 15.77 -27.67 -38.29
CA SER A 263 16.82 -28.10 -39.20
C SER A 263 18.14 -27.31 -39.11
N GLU A 264 18.14 -26.06 -38.63
CA GLU A 264 19.40 -25.30 -38.45
C GLU A 264 20.06 -25.61 -37.11
N LEU A 265 19.29 -25.94 -36.06
CA LEU A 265 19.88 -26.34 -34.78
C LEU A 265 20.60 -27.69 -34.88
N ASP A 266 20.08 -28.65 -35.64
CA ASP A 266 20.79 -29.92 -35.93
C ASP A 266 22.05 -29.71 -36.80
N GLY A 267 22.03 -28.71 -37.69
CA GLY A 267 23.19 -28.31 -38.50
C GLY A 267 24.25 -27.58 -37.69
N LEU A 268 23.83 -26.69 -36.79
CA LEU A 268 24.70 -25.95 -35.88
C LEU A 268 25.34 -26.89 -34.85
N ASP A 269 24.60 -27.88 -34.33
CA ASP A 269 25.14 -28.91 -33.45
C ASP A 269 26.13 -29.84 -34.17
N ALA A 270 25.95 -30.07 -35.47
CA ALA A 270 26.92 -30.80 -36.29
C ALA A 270 28.19 -29.97 -36.57
N GLU A 271 28.05 -28.68 -36.91
CA GLU A 271 29.17 -27.75 -37.09
C GLU A 271 29.95 -27.53 -35.80
N LEU A 272 29.27 -27.37 -34.67
CA LEU A 272 29.91 -27.17 -33.36
C LEU A 272 30.68 -28.42 -32.93
N ARG A 273 30.13 -29.61 -33.22
CA ARG A 273 30.79 -30.89 -32.95
C ARG A 273 31.99 -31.12 -33.87
N ALA A 274 31.93 -30.66 -35.13
CA ALA A 274 33.06 -30.66 -36.05
C ALA A 274 34.17 -29.69 -35.61
N LEU A 275 33.82 -28.46 -35.22
CA LEU A 275 34.75 -27.46 -34.68
C LEU A 275 35.42 -27.92 -33.38
N LEU A 276 34.68 -28.60 -32.50
CA LEU A 276 35.23 -29.17 -31.26
C LEU A 276 36.12 -30.39 -31.53
N ALA A 277 35.83 -31.20 -32.56
CA ALA A 277 36.70 -32.30 -32.96
C ALA A 277 38.02 -31.78 -33.56
N ASP A 278 37.96 -30.74 -34.38
CA ASP A 278 39.14 -30.08 -35.00
C ASP A 278 40.02 -29.38 -33.93
N ALA A 279 39.38 -28.81 -32.89
CA ALA A 279 40.07 -28.19 -31.77
C ALA A 279 40.78 -29.19 -30.84
N VAL A 280 40.37 -30.48 -30.84
CA VAL A 280 41.01 -31.53 -30.03
C VAL A 280 42.23 -32.15 -30.74
N GLU A 281 42.33 -32.02 -32.07
CA GLU A 281 43.44 -32.60 -32.85
C GLU A 281 44.66 -31.66 -32.99
N SER A 282 44.54 -30.39 -32.57
CA SER A 282 45.60 -29.40 -32.69
C SER A 282 45.87 -28.65 -31.38
N THR A 283 46.52 -29.29 -30.39
CA THR A 283 47.58 -28.68 -29.57
C THR A 283 48.11 -29.65 -28.49
N PRO A 284 49.44 -29.74 -28.28
CA PRO A 284 50.00 -30.40 -27.11
C PRO A 284 49.77 -29.56 -25.85
N VAL A 285 49.38 -30.25 -24.77
CA VAL A 285 49.18 -29.74 -23.41
C VAL A 285 50.45 -29.06 -22.88
N GLU A 286 50.37 -27.77 -22.57
CA GLU A 286 51.31 -27.10 -21.67
C GLU A 286 50.59 -26.72 -20.38
N ALA A 287 50.97 -27.39 -19.28
CA ALA A 287 50.40 -27.21 -17.96
C ALA A 287 50.85 -25.86 -17.36
N ARG A 288 49.90 -25.02 -16.96
CA ARG A 288 50.15 -23.77 -16.22
C ARG A 288 49.31 -23.74 -14.93
N PRO A 289 49.88 -23.27 -13.80
CA PRO A 289 49.32 -23.55 -12.48
C PRO A 289 48.18 -22.60 -12.09
N GLU A 290 47.39 -23.10 -11.14
CA GLU A 290 46.21 -22.48 -10.54
C GLU A 290 46.41 -21.05 -10.05
N PRO A 291 45.39 -20.18 -10.19
CA PRO A 291 45.20 -19.05 -9.31
C PRO A 291 44.01 -19.28 -8.37
N THR A 292 44.32 -19.38 -7.09
CA THR A 292 43.43 -19.10 -5.97
C THR A 292 42.86 -17.68 -6.13
N SER A 293 41.53 -17.52 -6.23
CA SER A 293 40.90 -16.23 -5.98
C SER A 293 39.42 -16.36 -5.62
N THR A 294 39.14 -16.13 -4.35
CA THR A 294 37.84 -15.86 -3.74
C THR A 294 37.33 -14.46 -4.11
N ALA A 295 36.03 -14.37 -4.45
CA ALA A 295 35.08 -13.24 -4.27
C ALA A 295 34.31 -12.83 -5.58
N PRO A 296 33.22 -12.04 -5.49
CA PRO A 296 31.87 -12.46 -5.12
C PRO A 296 30.84 -12.19 -6.24
N ASP A 297 29.65 -12.79 -6.12
CA ASP A 297 28.49 -12.60 -7.00
C ASP A 297 28.11 -11.12 -7.15
N SER A 298 28.12 -10.64 -8.40
CA SER A 298 27.56 -9.33 -8.79
C SER A 298 26.20 -9.54 -9.45
N PRO A 299 25.11 -8.90 -8.97
CA PRO A 299 23.81 -9.01 -9.59
C PRO A 299 23.78 -8.21 -10.90
N VAL A 300 23.56 -8.92 -12.01
CA VAL A 300 23.35 -8.32 -13.33
C VAL A 300 22.05 -7.50 -13.31
N ASP A 301 22.19 -6.20 -13.54
CA ASP A 301 21.09 -5.28 -13.82
C ASP A 301 20.33 -5.73 -15.06
N LEU A 302 19.09 -6.20 -14.86
CA LEU A 302 18.14 -6.44 -15.94
C LEU A 302 17.65 -5.08 -16.48
N GLN A 303 18.32 -4.63 -17.53
CA GLN A 303 17.97 -3.44 -18.28
C GLN A 303 16.60 -3.63 -18.96
N GLU A 304 15.56 -2.93 -18.48
CA GLU A 304 14.24 -2.89 -19.10
C GLU A 304 14.33 -2.31 -20.52
N SER A 305 14.29 -3.18 -21.53
CA SER A 305 14.12 -2.80 -22.92
C SER A 305 12.67 -2.38 -23.18
N ARG A 306 12.39 -1.07 -23.04
CA ARG A 306 11.13 -0.48 -23.50
C ARG A 306 11.10 -0.46 -25.03
N ALA A 307 10.63 -1.54 -25.63
CA ALA A 307 10.18 -1.52 -27.01
C ALA A 307 9.07 -0.47 -27.17
N ARG A 308 9.34 0.57 -27.97
CA ARG A 308 8.37 1.57 -28.41
C ARG A 308 7.25 0.84 -29.15
N ARG A 309 6.16 0.56 -28.43
CA ARG A 309 4.94 -0.02 -28.98
C ARG A 309 4.37 0.93 -30.03
N GLY A 310 4.32 0.47 -31.28
CA GLY A 310 3.76 1.21 -32.41
C GLY A 310 2.36 1.75 -32.11
N SER A 311 2.12 2.98 -32.54
CA SER A 311 0.82 3.65 -32.48
C SER A 311 -0.19 2.87 -33.31
N ILE A 312 -1.17 2.26 -32.64
CA ILE A 312 -2.33 1.66 -33.31
C ILE A 312 -3.12 2.82 -33.95
N PRO A 313 -3.40 2.81 -35.26
CA PRO A 313 -4.20 3.86 -35.89
C PRO A 313 -5.58 3.91 -35.23
N GLU A 314 -6.00 5.10 -34.77
CA GLU A 314 -7.31 5.27 -34.18
C GLU A 314 -8.40 4.92 -35.21
N PRO A 315 -9.45 4.17 -34.81
CA PRO A 315 -10.57 3.89 -35.69
C PRO A 315 -11.23 5.21 -36.14
N ALA A 316 -11.49 5.33 -37.45
CA ALA A 316 -12.10 6.50 -38.06
C ALA A 316 -13.41 6.86 -37.34
N ARG A 317 -13.40 7.95 -36.57
CA ARG A 317 -14.58 8.44 -35.87
C ARG A 317 -15.46 9.17 -36.88
N ARG A 318 -16.75 8.81 -36.95
CA ARG A 318 -17.76 9.55 -37.73
C ARG A 318 -17.70 11.03 -37.32
N SER A 319 -17.59 11.91 -38.31
CA SER A 319 -17.54 13.35 -38.06
C SER A 319 -18.92 13.85 -37.61
N PHE A 320 -18.94 15.02 -36.96
CA PHE A 320 -20.21 15.59 -36.49
C PHE A 320 -21.14 15.96 -37.65
N ASP A 321 -20.59 16.42 -38.77
CA ASP A 321 -21.36 16.74 -39.98
C ASP A 321 -21.95 15.50 -40.65
N GLN A 322 -21.24 14.36 -40.61
CA GLN A 322 -21.78 13.08 -41.06
C GLN A 322 -22.98 12.66 -40.21
N LEU A 323 -22.92 12.84 -38.88
CA LEU A 323 -24.06 12.57 -38.00
C LEU A 323 -25.25 13.53 -38.24
N ARG A 324 -25.00 14.78 -38.65
CA ARG A 324 -26.08 15.72 -39.06
C ARG A 324 -26.77 15.27 -40.34
N ALA A 325 -26.02 14.77 -41.32
CA ALA A 325 -26.57 14.24 -42.57
C ALA A 325 -27.36 12.94 -42.32
N GLU A 326 -26.83 12.02 -41.53
CA GLU A 326 -27.53 10.80 -41.10
C GLU A 326 -28.82 11.13 -40.33
N LEU A 327 -28.80 12.15 -39.47
CA LEU A 327 -30.00 12.57 -38.74
C LEU A 327 -31.08 13.12 -39.69
N ARG A 328 -30.71 13.97 -40.67
CA ARG A 328 -31.66 14.47 -41.68
C ARG A 328 -32.34 13.33 -42.43
N ALA A 329 -31.55 12.40 -42.94
CA ALA A 329 -32.07 11.23 -43.66
C ALA A 329 -32.99 10.36 -42.78
N ALA A 330 -32.63 10.14 -41.51
CA ALA A 330 -33.45 9.33 -40.60
C ALA A 330 -34.76 10.02 -40.19
N VAL A 331 -34.79 11.35 -40.13
CA VAL A 331 -36.01 12.14 -39.88
C VAL A 331 -36.91 12.13 -41.12
N GLU A 332 -36.35 12.33 -42.32
CA GLU A 332 -37.09 12.23 -43.59
C GLU A 332 -37.69 10.83 -43.78
N ALA A 333 -36.99 9.78 -43.36
CA ALA A 333 -37.48 8.40 -43.37
C ALA A 333 -38.48 8.08 -42.23
N GLY A 334 -38.80 9.02 -41.34
CA GLY A 334 -39.71 8.83 -40.21
C GLY A 334 -39.21 7.86 -39.13
N GLN A 335 -37.90 7.55 -39.10
CA GLN A 335 -37.31 6.58 -38.18
C GLN A 335 -36.89 7.19 -36.83
N VAL A 336 -36.72 8.50 -36.78
CA VAL A 336 -36.21 9.25 -35.63
C VAL A 336 -37.09 10.45 -35.37
N ASP A 337 -37.62 10.54 -34.14
CA ASP A 337 -38.12 11.82 -33.62
C ASP A 337 -36.95 12.79 -33.34
N PRO A 338 -36.85 13.93 -34.05
CA PRO A 338 -35.75 14.88 -33.89
C PRO A 338 -35.82 15.70 -32.59
N THR A 339 -36.97 15.72 -31.91
CA THR A 339 -37.13 16.46 -30.64
C THR A 339 -36.64 15.66 -29.43
N SER A 340 -36.48 14.35 -29.59
CA SER A 340 -36.03 13.43 -28.53
C SER A 340 -34.56 13.04 -28.69
N ALA A 341 -33.71 13.55 -27.79
CA ALA A 341 -32.28 13.20 -27.77
C ALA A 341 -32.05 11.69 -27.56
N GLU A 342 -32.97 10.99 -26.91
CA GLU A 342 -32.85 9.54 -26.69
C GLU A 342 -33.19 8.73 -27.95
N SER A 343 -34.14 9.21 -28.77
CA SER A 343 -34.46 8.66 -30.09
C SER A 343 -33.25 8.76 -31.04
N ILE A 344 -32.66 9.97 -31.13
CA ILE A 344 -31.44 10.25 -31.91
C ILE A 344 -30.29 9.34 -31.46
N ARG A 345 -30.08 9.21 -30.13
CA ARG A 345 -29.01 8.39 -29.57
C ARG A 345 -29.11 6.92 -29.98
N LYS A 346 -30.32 6.34 -29.89
CA LYS A 346 -30.55 4.93 -30.16
C LYS A 346 -30.40 4.59 -31.64
N ASN A 347 -30.96 5.42 -32.52
CA ASN A 347 -30.90 5.20 -33.97
C ASN A 347 -29.50 5.44 -34.54
N LEU A 348 -28.86 6.57 -34.24
CA LEU A 348 -27.51 6.87 -34.78
C LEU A 348 -26.36 6.18 -34.02
N ARG A 349 -26.66 5.51 -32.90
CA ARG A 349 -25.69 4.89 -31.98
C ARG A 349 -24.55 5.84 -31.60
N CYS A 350 -24.89 7.09 -31.31
CA CYS A 350 -23.92 8.12 -30.91
C CYS A 350 -23.91 8.32 -29.39
N ALA A 351 -22.95 9.11 -28.88
CA ALA A 351 -22.89 9.41 -27.45
C ALA A 351 -24.05 10.35 -27.04
N ALA A 352 -24.51 10.25 -25.79
CA ALA A 352 -25.62 11.05 -25.29
C ALA A 352 -25.41 12.57 -25.39
N ARG A 353 -24.15 13.04 -25.26
CA ARG A 353 -23.80 14.46 -25.44
C ARG A 353 -24.01 14.90 -26.90
N THR A 354 -23.53 14.11 -27.85
CA THR A 354 -23.67 14.36 -29.28
C THR A 354 -25.13 14.37 -29.70
N ALA A 355 -25.95 13.44 -29.17
CA ALA A 355 -27.38 13.39 -29.47
C ALA A 355 -28.15 14.64 -28.97
N ARG A 356 -27.81 15.16 -27.78
CA ARG A 356 -28.38 16.41 -27.27
C ARG A 356 -27.99 17.60 -28.15
N GLN A 357 -26.72 17.68 -28.53
CA GLN A 357 -26.23 18.74 -29.39
C GLN A 357 -26.91 18.72 -30.76
N LEU A 358 -27.10 17.54 -31.35
CA LEU A 358 -27.84 17.39 -32.62
C LEU A 358 -29.31 17.80 -32.50
N ARG A 359 -29.99 17.47 -31.39
CA ARG A 359 -31.36 17.92 -31.11
C ARG A 359 -31.43 19.44 -31.00
N ASP A 360 -30.51 20.03 -30.26
CA ASP A 360 -30.49 21.48 -30.03
C ASP A 360 -30.18 22.21 -31.34
N ASP A 361 -29.20 21.72 -32.12
CA ASP A 361 -28.90 22.21 -33.48
C ASP A 361 -30.13 22.09 -34.40
N TRP A 362 -30.87 20.98 -34.34
CA TRP A 362 -32.10 20.79 -35.13
C TRP A 362 -33.19 21.79 -34.74
N THR A 363 -33.45 21.93 -33.44
CA THR A 363 -34.49 22.80 -32.88
C THR A 363 -34.19 24.27 -33.17
N ASN A 364 -32.92 24.67 -33.03
CA ASN A 364 -32.46 26.02 -33.29
C ASN A 364 -32.37 26.33 -34.80
N GLY A 365 -32.02 25.32 -35.62
CA GLY A 365 -31.93 25.44 -37.08
C GLY A 365 -33.29 25.50 -37.78
N SER A 366 -34.32 24.83 -37.24
CA SER A 366 -35.70 24.93 -37.75
C SER A 366 -36.39 26.28 -37.49
N GLY A 367 -35.75 27.18 -36.72
CA GLY A 367 -36.27 28.49 -36.35
C GLY A 367 -35.89 29.64 -37.29
N SER A 368 -35.17 29.39 -38.39
CA SER A 368 -34.78 30.42 -39.35
C SER A 368 -35.34 30.10 -40.75
N PRO A 369 -36.45 30.72 -41.17
CA PRO A 369 -36.86 30.69 -42.57
C PRO A 369 -35.84 31.50 -43.38
N VAL A 370 -34.96 30.82 -44.10
CA VAL A 370 -34.27 31.40 -45.25
C VAL A 370 -35.33 31.59 -46.32
N ALA A 371 -35.87 32.82 -46.38
CA ALA A 371 -36.57 33.30 -47.56
C ALA A 371 -35.55 33.45 -48.71
N ALA A 372 -35.98 33.01 -49.89
CA ALA A 372 -35.34 33.26 -51.16
C ALA A 372 -35.27 34.76 -51.49
#